data_AF-A0A6B3G8E7-F1
#
_entry.id   AF-A0A6B3G8E7-F1
#
_cell.length_a   1.000
_cell.length_b   1.000
_cell.length_c   1.000
_cell.angle_alpha   90.00
_cell.angle_beta   90.00
_cell.angle_gamma   90.00
#
_symmetry.space_group_name_H-M   'P 1'
#
loop_
_entity.id
_entity.type
_entity.pdbx_description
1 polymer ?
#
loop_
_entity_poly.entity_id
_entity_poly.type
_entity_poly.pdbx_seq_one_letter_code
_entity_poly.pdbx_strand_id
1 'polypeptide(L)' 'PELSLWDMAAPAIVVQEAGGRYTSLDGEDGPGGGNAAASNSLLHDELLGYLNQRY' A
#
# COMPACT_ATOMS: atom_id res chain seq x y z
N PRO A 1 9.67 -7.33 -3.97
CA PRO A 1 10.02 -7.09 -2.54
C PRO A 1 9.08 -7.95 -1.67
N GLU A 2 9.53 -8.38 -0.50
CA GLU A 2 8.74 -9.21 0.42
C GLU A 2 8.63 -8.49 1.77
N LEU A 3 7.40 -8.31 2.27
CA LEU A 3 7.11 -7.85 3.62
C LEU A 3 6.32 -8.93 4.37
N SER A 4 6.56 -9.05 5.68
CA SER A 4 5.74 -9.87 6.55
C SER A 4 4.50 -9.12 7.01
N LEU A 5 3.37 -9.83 7.18
CA LEU A 5 2.11 -9.26 7.70
C LEU A 5 2.33 -8.46 9.00
N TRP A 6 3.21 -8.94 9.88
CA TRP A 6 3.51 -8.32 11.16
C TRP A 6 4.13 -6.92 11.03
N ASP A 7 4.86 -6.65 9.94
CA ASP A 7 5.44 -5.34 9.65
C ASP A 7 4.42 -4.38 9.05
N MET A 8 3.37 -4.92 8.42
CA MET A 8 2.37 -4.15 7.67
C MET A 8 1.09 -3.86 8.47
N ALA A 9 0.72 -4.72 9.41
CA ALA A 9 -0.52 -4.60 10.17
C ALA A 9 -0.62 -3.28 10.96
N ALA A 10 0.46 -2.89 11.65
CA ALA A 10 0.50 -1.66 12.42
C ALA A 10 0.46 -0.38 11.55
N PRO A 11 1.30 -0.21 10.51
CA PRO A 11 1.22 0.98 9.67
C PRO A 11 -0.06 1.08 8.85
N ALA A 12 -0.68 -0.05 8.47
CA ALA A 12 -1.93 -0.04 7.69
C ALA A 12 -3.05 0.74 8.40
N ILE A 13 -3.29 0.45 9.69
CA ILE A 13 -4.34 1.14 10.44
C ILE A 13 -3.98 2.62 10.68
N VAL A 14 -2.71 2.94 10.94
CA VAL A 14 -2.27 4.33 11.11
C VAL A 14 -2.51 5.17 9.85
N VAL A 15 -2.19 4.63 8.68
CA VAL A 15 -2.38 5.31 7.39
C VAL A 15 -3.86 5.53 7.11
N GLN A 16 -4.70 4.50 7.34
CA GLN A 16 -6.14 4.58 7.10
C GLN A 16 -6.83 5.59 8.02
N GLU A 17 -6.50 5.58 9.33
CA GLU A 17 -7.04 6.54 10.29
C GLU A 17 -6.56 7.98 10.05
N ALA A 18 -5.41 8.15 9.37
CA ALA A 18 -4.95 9.45 8.89
C ALA A 18 -5.63 9.92 7.58
N GLY A 19 -6.58 9.14 7.04
CA GLY A 19 -7.27 9.41 5.77
C GLY A 19 -6.49 9.02 4.51
N GLY A 20 -5.39 8.27 4.68
CA GLY A 20 -4.62 7.71 3.58
C GLY A 20 -5.19 6.39 3.05
N ARG A 21 -4.55 5.88 2.00
CA ARG A 21 -4.86 4.58 1.39
C ARG A 21 -3.67 3.63 1.50
N TYR A 22 -3.94 2.39 1.85
CA TYR A 22 -2.96 1.32 2.05
C TYR A 22 -3.39 0.05 1.32
N THR A 23 -2.55 -0.44 0.41
CA THR A 23 -2.84 -1.59 -0.47
C THR A 23 -1.58 -2.42 -0.74
N SER A 24 -1.73 -3.55 -1.43
CA SER A 24 -0.64 -4.19 -2.18
C SER A 24 -0.30 -3.41 -3.46
N LEU A 25 0.81 -3.75 -4.13
CA LEU A 25 1.19 -3.21 -5.44
C LEU A 25 0.19 -3.58 -6.56
N ASP A 26 -0.61 -4.63 -6.34
CA ASP A 26 -1.72 -5.01 -7.23
C ASP A 26 -3.01 -4.23 -6.94
N GLY A 27 -3.00 -3.38 -5.90
CA GLY A 27 -4.12 -2.52 -5.52
C GLY A 27 -5.14 -3.18 -4.58
N GLU A 28 -4.87 -4.38 -4.08
CA GLU A 28 -5.72 -5.04 -3.08
C GLU A 28 -5.62 -4.31 -1.73
N ASP A 29 -6.76 -4.02 -1.10
CA ASP A 29 -6.79 -3.25 0.14
C ASP A 29 -6.20 -4.02 1.34
N GLY A 30 -5.50 -3.27 2.20
CA GLY A 30 -5.01 -3.76 3.49
C GLY A 30 -3.66 -4.48 3.44
N PRO A 31 -3.21 -5.03 4.58
CA PRO A 31 -1.86 -5.55 4.76
C PRO A 31 -1.71 -7.04 4.37
N GLY A 32 -2.68 -7.61 3.65
CA GLY A 32 -2.70 -9.04 3.33
C GLY A 32 -1.76 -9.47 2.20
N GLY A 33 -1.27 -8.53 1.38
CA GLY A 33 -0.35 -8.81 0.28
C GLY A 33 1.09 -9.03 0.74
N GLY A 34 1.93 -9.61 -0.12
CA GLY A 34 3.38 -9.76 0.14
C GLY A 34 4.19 -8.47 0.01
N ASN A 35 3.53 -7.35 -0.27
CA ASN A 35 4.08 -6.03 -0.51
C ASN A 35 3.06 -4.97 -0.07
N ALA A 36 3.48 -3.70 -0.01
CA ALA A 36 2.61 -2.62 0.39
C ALA A 36 2.89 -1.30 -0.35
N ALA A 37 1.83 -0.54 -0.60
CA ALA A 37 1.85 0.85 -1.02
C ALA A 37 0.98 1.68 -0.08
N ALA A 38 1.53 2.78 0.43
CA ALA A 38 0.83 3.73 1.29
C ALA A 38 0.89 5.13 0.70
N SER A 39 -0.22 5.87 0.72
CA SER A 39 -0.29 7.23 0.15
C SER A 39 -1.40 8.06 0.80
N ASN A 40 -1.48 9.34 0.45
CA ASN A 40 -2.54 10.27 0.86
C ASN A 40 -3.90 10.08 0.13
N SER A 41 -4.13 8.92 -0.49
CA SER A 41 -5.29 8.57 -1.32
C SER A 41 -5.33 9.27 -2.68
N LEU A 42 -5.02 10.58 -2.75
CA LEU A 42 -5.08 11.37 -3.99
C LEU A 42 -4.11 10.88 -5.08
N LEU A 43 -2.94 10.38 -4.67
CA LEU A 43 -1.87 9.95 -5.57
C LEU A 43 -1.77 8.43 -5.69
N HIS A 44 -2.71 7.68 -5.10
CA HIS A 44 -2.52 6.24 -4.93
C HIS A 44 -2.49 5.49 -6.26
N ASP A 45 -3.41 5.80 -7.16
CA ASP A 45 -3.49 5.12 -8.47
C ASP A 45 -2.30 5.49 -9.37
N GLU A 46 -1.85 6.75 -9.30
CA GLU A 46 -0.65 7.22 -10.00
C GLU A 46 0.61 6.53 -9.47
N LEU A 47 0.74 6.39 -8.14
CA LEU A 47 1.82 5.65 -7.49
C LEU A 47 1.88 4.20 -7.96
N LEU A 48 0.75 3.49 -7.95
CA LEU A 48 0.67 2.11 -8.44
C LEU A 48 1.02 2.02 -9.93
N GLY A 49 0.52 2.95 -10.73
CA GLY A 49 0.86 3.05 -12.16
C GLY A 49 2.36 3.20 -12.39
N TYR A 50 3.03 4.10 -11.67
CA TYR A 50 4.49 4.29 -11.81
C TYR A 50 5.32 3.08 -11.36
N LEU A 51 4.89 2.39 -10.30
CA LEU A 51 5.62 1.23 -9.78
C LEU A 51 5.42 -0.01 -10.66
N ASN A 52 4.21 -0.21 -11.21
CA ASN A 52 3.90 -1.33 -12.09
C ASN A 52 4.40 -1.12 -13.53
N GLN A 53 4.72 0.11 -13.93
CA GLN A 53 5.36 0.42 -15.22
C GLN A 53 6.87 0.18 -15.24
N ARG A 54 7.50 -0.14 -14.10
CA ARG A 54 8.94 -0.39 -14.04
C ARG A 54 9.24 -1.83 -14.47
N TYR A 55 9.87 -1.96 -15.65
CA TYR A 55 10.39 -3.17 -16.31
C TYR A 55 11.16 -4.12 -15.38
#